data_AF-A0A522WYI6-F1
#
_entry.id   AF-A0A522WYI6-F1
#
_cell.length_a   1.000
_cell.length_b   1.000
_cell.length_c   1.000
_cell.angle_alpha   90.00
_cell.angle_beta   90.00
_cell.angle_gamma   90.00
#
_symmetry.space_group_name_H-M   'P 1'
#
loop_
_entity.id
_entity.type
_entity.pdbx_description
1 polymer ?
#
loop_
_entity_poly.entity_id
_entity_poly.type
_entity_poly.pdbx_seq_one_letter_code
_entity_poly.pdbx_strand_id
1 'polypeptide(L)' 'MDELARLKWQCRRGTKELDFLLNRYLETGYLVADRRERELFVELLGMEEDVLVGVLMGDRKLEAKGLAGLVNKITK' A
#
# COMPACT_ATOMS: atom_id res chain seq x y z
N MET A 1 15.67 12.79 4.06
CA MET A 1 14.55 13.66 4.44
C MET A 1 13.51 13.53 3.32
N ASP A 2 12.35 12.91 3.42
CA ASP A 2 11.68 12.06 4.41
C ASP A 2 10.91 11.02 3.59
N GLU A 3 11.45 9.82 3.41
CA GLU A 3 10.82 8.78 2.59
C GLU A 3 9.41 8.45 3.09
N LEU A 4 9.22 8.46 4.42
CA LEU A 4 7.92 8.35 5.06
C LEU A 4 6.95 9.48 4.68
N ALA A 5 7.42 10.73 4.59
CA ALA A 5 6.54 11.84 4.20
C ALA A 5 6.11 11.73 2.73
N ARG A 6 7.02 11.28 1.86
CA ARG A 6 6.71 10.97 0.45
C ARG A 6 5.68 9.85 0.34
N LEU A 7 5.87 8.74 1.07
CA LEU A 7 4.92 7.63 1.09
C LEU A 7 3.57 8.07 1.65
N LYS A 8 3.57 8.82 2.76
CA LYS A 8 2.35 9.37 3.37
C LYS A 8 1.57 10.27 2.40
N TRP A 9 2.28 11.01 1.55
CA TRP A 9 1.66 11.80 0.49
C TRP A 9 1.11 10.92 -0.63
N GLN A 10 1.82 9.86 -1.06
CA GLN A 10 1.33 8.89 -2.05
C GLN A 10 0.13 8.07 -1.56
N CYS A 11 -0.03 7.93 -0.24
CA CYS A 11 -1.20 7.31 0.37
C CYS A 11 -2.45 8.19 0.27
N ARG A 12 -2.34 9.49 -0.04
CA ARG A 12 -3.49 10.40 -0.21
C ARG A 12 -4.17 10.14 -1.55
N ARG A 13 -5.19 9.30 -1.55
CA ARG A 13 -6.00 8.87 -2.70
C ARG A 13 -7.41 9.44 -2.57
N GLY A 14 -8.19 9.45 -3.65
CA GLY A 14 -9.51 10.11 -3.69
C GLY A 14 -10.55 9.66 -2.65
N THR A 15 -10.33 8.56 -1.92
CA THR A 15 -11.27 8.01 -0.92
C THR A 15 -10.64 7.88 0.47
N LYS A 16 -11.33 8.38 1.49
CA LYS A 16 -10.88 8.34 2.90
C LYS A 16 -10.58 6.94 3.43
N GLU A 17 -11.26 5.93 2.92
CA GLU A 17 -11.06 4.54 3.34
C GLU A 17 -9.71 4.00 2.87
N LEU A 18 -9.33 4.27 1.61
CA LEU A 18 -8.01 3.95 1.07
C LEU A 18 -6.92 4.69 1.83
N ASP A 19 -7.13 6.00 2.07
CA ASP A 19 -6.21 6.80 2.87
C ASP A 19 -5.98 6.16 4.24
N PHE A 20 -7.06 5.74 4.90
CA PHE A 20 -7.00 5.14 6.24
C PHE A 20 -6.24 3.81 6.22
N LEU A 21 -6.56 2.90 5.29
CA LEU A 21 -5.90 1.59 5.18
C LEU A 21 -4.39 1.73 4.92
N LEU A 22 -4.03 2.59 3.96
CA LEU A 22 -2.62 2.81 3.60
C LEU A 22 -1.85 3.52 4.71
N ASN A 23 -2.42 4.55 5.35
CA ASN A 23 -1.78 5.23 6.48
C ASN A 23 -1.63 4.29 7.68
N ARG A 24 -2.65 3.50 8.02
CA ARG A 24 -2.59 2.52 9.10
C ARG A 24 -1.46 1.53 8.86
N TYR A 25 -1.34 1.00 7.65
CA TYR A 25 -0.24 0.08 7.33
C TYR A 25 1.12 0.80 7.35
N LEU A 26 1.22 2.03 6.84
CA LEU A 26 2.46 2.83 6.88
C LEU A 26 2.93 3.10 8.32
N GLU A 27 2.01 3.34 9.25
CA GLU A 27 2.35 3.69 10.65
C GLU A 27 2.58 2.46 11.53
N THR A 28 2.04 1.30 11.17
CA THR A 28 2.15 0.08 11.99
C THR A 28 2.95 -1.03 11.30
N GLY A 29 2.58 -1.40 10.07
CA GLY A 29 3.19 -2.47 9.29
C GLY A 29 4.53 -2.09 8.68
N TYR A 30 4.64 -0.93 8.04
CA TYR A 30 5.85 -0.52 7.33
C TYR A 30 7.06 -0.30 8.26
N LEU A 31 6.83 0.06 9.52
CA LEU A 31 7.91 0.20 10.53
C LEU A 31 8.51 -1.14 10.96
N VAL A 32 7.72 -2.22 10.95
CA VAL A 32 8.15 -3.58 11.32
C VAL A 32 8.41 -4.47 10.11
N ALA A 33 8.05 -4.00 8.91
CA ALA A 33 8.24 -4.69 7.65
C ALA A 33 9.73 -4.84 7.32
N ASP A 34 10.08 -5.99 6.76
CA ASP A 34 11.41 -6.21 6.24
C ASP A 34 11.66 -5.35 4.98
N ARG A 35 12.91 -5.27 4.55
CA ARG A 35 13.29 -4.46 3.38
C ARG A 35 12.49 -4.87 2.13
N ARG A 36 12.21 -6.16 1.97
CA ARG A 36 11.51 -6.69 0.80
C ARG A 36 10.05 -6.27 0.79
N GLU A 37 9.38 -6.32 1.93
CA GLU A 37 8.00 -5.88 2.11
C GLU A 37 7.89 -4.36 1.96
N ARG A 38 8.86 -3.59 2.45
CA ARG A 38 8.94 -2.14 2.21
C ARG A 38 9.10 -1.83 0.72
N GLU A 39 9.96 -2.55 0.00
CA GLU A 39 10.13 -2.42 -1.46
C GLU A 39 8.82 -2.74 -2.20
N LEU A 40 8.12 -3.81 -1.82
CA LEU A 40 6.80 -4.15 -2.39
C LEU A 40 5.75 -3.06 -2.12
N PHE A 41 5.78 -2.42 -0.95
CA PHE A 41 4.86 -1.33 -0.63
C PHE A 41 5.13 -0.07 -1.47
N VAL A 42 6.41 0.25 -1.69
CA VAL A 42 6.80 1.35 -2.58
C VAL A 42 6.39 1.04 -4.02
N GLU A 43 6.58 -0.20 -4.48
CA GLU A 43 6.15 -0.66 -5.80
C GLU A 43 4.63 -0.57 -5.96
N LEU A 44 3.87 -0.99 -4.94
CA LEU A 44 2.42 -0.87 -4.88
C LEU A 44 1.98 0.59 -5.01
N LEU A 45 2.57 1.51 -4.24
CA LEU A 45 2.26 2.94 -4.30
C LEU A 45 2.67 3.60 -5.62
N GLY A 46 3.59 3.00 -6.36
CA GLY A 46 3.96 3.41 -7.71
C GLY A 46 2.94 3.02 -8.80
N MET A 47 1.95 2.18 -8.46
CA MET A 47 0.90 1.79 -9.40
C MET A 47 -0.11 2.92 -9.64
N GLU A 48 -0.77 2.84 -10.81
CA GLU A 48 -1.87 3.73 -11.17
C GLU A 48 -3.01 3.66 -10.16
N GLU A 49 -3.72 4.77 -9.99
CA GLU A 49 -4.80 4.89 -9.02
C GLU A 49 -5.90 3.84 -9.23
N ASP A 50 -6.35 3.64 -10.46
CA ASP A 50 -7.39 2.64 -10.79
C ASP A 50 -6.97 1.22 -10.41
N VAL A 51 -5.68 0.89 -10.58
CA VAL A 51 -5.13 -0.42 -10.20
C VAL A 51 -5.11 -0.56 -8.69
N LEU A 52 -4.61 0.46 -7.99
CA LEU A 52 -4.49 0.44 -6.53
C LEU A 52 -5.86 0.33 -5.86
N VAL A 53 -6.84 1.11 -6.33
CA VAL A 53 -8.23 1.06 -5.89
C VAL A 53 -8.79 -0.33 -6.11
N GLY A 54 -8.70 -0.86 -7.34
CA GLY A 54 -9.23 -2.18 -7.65
C GLY A 54 -8.59 -3.29 -6.80
N VAL A 55 -7.29 -3.21 -6.53
CA VAL A 55 -6.60 -4.21 -5.73
C VAL A 55 -6.95 -4.13 -4.24
N LEU A 56 -7.02 -2.92 -3.67
CA LEU A 56 -7.38 -2.72 -2.26
C LEU A 56 -8.86 -3.00 -1.98
N MET A 57 -9.73 -2.74 -2.96
CA MET A 57 -11.15 -3.12 -2.89
C MET A 57 -11.39 -4.62 -3.14
N GLY A 58 -10.38 -5.35 -3.61
CA GLY A 58 -10.48 -6.78 -3.93
C GLY A 58 -11.09 -7.08 -5.31
N ASP A 59 -11.39 -6.05 -6.11
CA ASP A 59 -11.88 -6.15 -7.49
C ASP A 59 -10.79 -6.59 -8.48
N ARG A 60 -9.51 -6.43 -8.12
CA ARG A 60 -8.36 -6.80 -8.95
C ARG A 60 -7.36 -7.64 -8.14
N LYS A 61 -6.83 -8.70 -8.77
CA LYS A 61 -5.77 -9.54 -8.18
C LYS A 61 -4.39 -9.14 -8.70
N LEU A 62 -3.41 -9.12 -7.80
CA LEU A 62 -2.00 -9.01 -8.19
C LEU A 62 -1.44 -10.42 -8.43
N GLU A 63 -0.87 -10.63 -9.61
CA GLU A 63 -0.20 -11.88 -10.02
C GLU A 63 1.06 -12.14 -9.17
N ALA A 64 1.72 -11.06 -8.75
CA ALA A 64 2.88 -11.12 -7.89
C ALA A 64 2.47 -11.52 -6.47
N LYS A 65 2.72 -12.80 -6.10
CA LYS A 65 2.38 -13.38 -4.79
C LYS A 65 2.84 -12.54 -3.59
N GLY A 66 3.99 -11.86 -3.71
CA GLY A 66 4.50 -10.96 -2.66
C GLY A 66 3.59 -9.74 -2.44
N LEU A 67 3.26 -9.03 -3.51
CA LEU A 67 2.36 -7.87 -3.50
C LEU A 67 0.94 -8.27 -3.06
N ALA A 68 0.42 -9.39 -3.55
CA ALA A 68 -0.90 -9.89 -3.12
C ALA A 68 -0.94 -10.21 -1.61
N GLY A 69 0.16 -10.75 -1.06
CA GLY A 69 0.30 -10.97 0.38
C GLY A 69 0.30 -9.66 1.17
N LEU A 70 0.99 -8.64 0.66
CA LEU A 70 1.04 -7.31 1.25
C LEU A 70 -0.33 -6.62 1.25
N VAL A 71 -1.04 -6.63 0.13
CA VAL A 71 -2.40 -6.05 0.03
C VAL A 71 -3.34 -6.69 1.03
N ASN A 72 -3.31 -8.02 1.16
CA ASN A 72 -4.09 -8.74 2.16
C ASN A 72 -3.72 -8.38 3.60
N LYS A 73 -2.50 -7.91 3.88
CA LYS A 73 -2.14 -7.37 5.20
C LYS A 73 -2.67 -5.96 5.43
N ILE A 74 -2.78 -5.16 4.37
CA ILE A 74 -3.28 -3.77 4.44
C ILE A 74 -4.80 -3.76 4.65
N THR A 75 -5.53 -4.66 3.99
CA THR A 75 -7.00 -4.72 4.02
C THR A 75 -7.59 -5.51 5.20
N LYS A 76 -6.75 -6.19 6.00
CA LYS A 76 -7.16 -7.07 7.11
C LYS A 76 -6.94 -6.41 8.47
#